data_AF-A0A4Y5YQI3-F1
#
_entry.id   AF-A0A4Y5YQI3-F1
#
_cell.length_a   1.000
_cell.length_b   1.000
_cell.length_c   1.000
_cell.angle_alpha   90.00
_cell.angle_beta   90.00
_cell.angle_gamma   90.00
#
_symmetry.space_group_name_H-M   'P 1'
#
loop_
_entity.id
_entity.type
_entity.pdbx_description
1 polymer ?
#
loop_
_entity_poly.entity_id
_entity_poly.type
_entity_poly.pdbx_seq_one_letter_code
_entity_poly.pdbx_strand_id
1 'polypeptide(L)'
;MSATLITSVPEVPYATPQLSTKKEHLVRASAHLWRVQDARARVLGHLRLIPDPLGVRYRAERLHLATASFRLVGDFWSADDAVAALRNG
;
A
#
# COMPACT_ATOMS: atom_id res chain seq x y z
N MET A 1 39.44 -6.58 7.29
CA MET A 1 38.29 -6.55 6.37
C MET A 1 37.05 -6.95 7.16
N SER A 2 36.42 -6.02 7.88
CA SER A 2 35.26 -6.33 8.73
C SER A 2 34.01 -6.34 7.85
N ALA A 3 33.43 -7.52 7.63
CA ALA A 3 32.15 -7.67 6.95
C ALA A 3 31.03 -7.22 7.91
N THR A 4 30.42 -6.07 7.65
CA THR A 4 29.20 -5.65 8.33
C THR A 4 28.07 -6.58 7.91
N LEU A 5 27.83 -7.62 8.70
CA LEU A 5 26.64 -8.46 8.58
C LEU A 5 25.44 -7.61 9.01
N ILE A 6 24.70 -7.10 8.04
CA ILE A 6 23.35 -6.57 8.27
C ILE A 6 22.48 -7.77 8.66
N THR A 7 22.34 -7.98 9.96
CA THR A 7 21.29 -8.84 10.52
C THR A 7 19.96 -8.25 10.07
N SER A 8 19.34 -8.85 9.06
CA SER A 8 17.98 -8.51 8.67
C SER A 8 17.07 -8.96 9.81
N VAL A 9 16.71 -8.04 10.70
CA VAL A 9 15.63 -8.26 11.67
C VAL A 9 14.42 -8.71 10.85
N PRO A 10 13.72 -9.82 11.20
CA PRO A 10 12.51 -10.16 10.50
C PRO A 10 11.54 -8.99 10.66
N GLU A 11 11.31 -8.28 9.56
CA GLU A 11 10.40 -7.14 9.51
C GLU A 11 9.02 -7.69 9.82
N VAL A 12 8.54 -7.46 11.05
CA VAL A 12 7.21 -7.90 11.49
C VAL A 12 6.23 -7.32 10.47
N PRO A 13 5.52 -8.16 9.69
CA PRO A 13 4.63 -7.65 8.67
C PRO A 13 3.56 -6.80 9.33
N TYR A 14 3.44 -5.54 8.93
CA TYR A 14 2.40 -4.67 9.43
C TYR A 14 1.04 -5.33 9.22
N ALA A 15 0.16 -5.26 10.20
CA ALA A 15 -1.20 -5.79 10.05
C ALA A 15 -1.86 -5.19 8.80
N THR A 16 -2.67 -6.00 8.11
CA THR A 16 -3.43 -5.48 6.96
C THR A 16 -4.35 -4.37 7.46
N PRO A 17 -4.30 -3.17 6.87
CA PRO A 17 -5.17 -2.07 7.28
C PRO A 17 -6.64 -2.47 7.19
N GLN A 18 -7.42 -2.13 8.22
CA GLN A 18 -8.87 -2.34 8.22
C GLN A 18 -9.49 -1.17 7.46
N LEU A 19 -10.17 -1.46 6.35
CA LEU A 19 -10.99 -0.47 5.64
C LEU A 19 -12.36 -0.39 6.28
N SER A 20 -12.91 0.81 6.41
CA SER A 20 -14.26 1.05 6.92
C SER A 20 -15.35 0.48 6.01
N THR A 21 -15.07 0.43 4.70
CA THR A 21 -15.95 -0.07 3.65
C THR A 21 -15.51 -1.45 3.15
N LYS A 22 -16.47 -2.32 2.85
CA LYS A 22 -16.22 -3.65 2.25
C LYS A 22 -16.21 -3.66 0.72
N LYS A 23 -16.24 -2.47 0.08
CA LYS A 23 -16.27 -2.36 -1.39
C LYS A 23 -14.92 -2.71 -2.02
N GLU A 24 -13.84 -2.47 -1.30
CA GLU A 24 -12.48 -2.73 -1.72
C GLU A 24 -11.82 -3.76 -0.80
N HIS A 25 -10.94 -4.57 -1.38
CA HIS A 25 -10.20 -5.61 -0.68
C HIS A 25 -8.70 -5.33 -0.74
N LEU A 26 -8.02 -5.49 0.39
CA LEU A 26 -6.56 -5.40 0.47
C LEU A 26 -5.95 -6.80 0.44
N VAL A 27 -5.30 -7.14 -0.67
CA VAL A 27 -4.55 -8.38 -0.81
C VAL A 27 -3.09 -8.11 -0.54
N ARG A 28 -2.50 -8.78 0.46
CA ARG A 28 -1.10 -8.58 0.82
C ARG A 28 -0.17 -8.94 -0.36
N ALA A 29 0.72 -8.03 -0.69
CA ALA A 29 1.75 -8.22 -1.71
C ALA A 29 3.18 -8.21 -1.11
N SER A 30 3.40 -7.52 0.01
CA SER A 30 4.65 -7.53 0.79
C SER A 30 4.39 -7.16 2.25
N ALA A 31 5.43 -7.01 3.08
CA ALA A 31 5.34 -6.60 4.47
C ALA A 31 4.62 -5.24 4.64
N HIS A 32 4.87 -4.33 3.70
CA HIS A 32 4.39 -2.94 3.67
C HIS A 32 3.50 -2.61 2.48
N LEU A 33 3.08 -3.60 1.70
CA LEU A 33 2.43 -3.39 0.41
C LEU A 33 1.20 -4.28 0.25
N TRP A 34 0.10 -3.68 -0.18
CA TRP A 34 -1.14 -4.36 -0.51
C TRP A 34 -1.60 -3.97 -1.91
N ARG A 35 -2.17 -4.92 -2.63
CA ARG A 35 -2.95 -4.69 -3.83
C ARG A 35 -4.37 -4.32 -3.42
N VAL A 36 -4.83 -3.20 -3.92
CA VAL A 36 -6.21 -2.74 -3.74
C VAL A 36 -7.03 -3.32 -4.87
N GLN A 37 -8.02 -4.15 -4.54
CA GLN A 37 -8.95 -4.75 -5.48
C GLN A 37 -10.35 -4.22 -5.25
N ASP A 38 -11.12 -4.02 -6.32
CA ASP A 38 -12.56 -3.79 -6.20
C ASP A 38 -13.31 -5.09 -5.89
N ALA A 39 -14.63 -4.99 -5.66
CA ALA A 39 -15.51 -6.14 -5.44
C ALA A 39 -15.55 -7.14 -6.63
N ARG A 40 -15.06 -6.77 -7.81
CA ARG A 40 -14.94 -7.63 -9.00
C ARG A 40 -13.53 -8.21 -9.15
N ALA A 41 -12.72 -8.12 -8.10
CA ALA A 41 -11.32 -8.55 -8.07
C ALA A 41 -10.40 -7.81 -9.08
N ARG A 42 -10.82 -6.65 -9.61
CA ARG A 42 -9.98 -5.81 -10.46
C ARG A 42 -9.01 -5.04 -9.60
N VAL A 43 -7.72 -5.09 -9.94
CA VAL A 43 -6.68 -4.30 -9.26
C VAL A 43 -6.83 -2.82 -9.65
N LEU A 44 -7.09 -1.97 -8.66
CA LEU A 44 -7.12 -0.51 -8.81
C LEU A 44 -5.71 0.10 -8.68
N GLY A 45 -4.88 -0.51 -7.85
CA GLY A 45 -3.51 -0.04 -7.59
C GLY A 45 -2.89 -0.72 -6.37
N HIS A 46 -1.89 -0.05 -5.80
CA HIS A 46 -1.19 -0.44 -4.60
C HIS A 46 -1.42 0.56 -3.47
N LEU A 47 -1.50 0.01 -2.26
CA LEU A 47 -1.45 0.74 -1.01
C LEU A 47 -0.14 0.36 -0.33
N ARG A 48 0.72 1.34 -0.07
CA ARG A 48 1.96 1.15 0.67
C ARG A 48 1.88 1.82 2.03
N LEU A 49 2.28 1.10 3.06
CA LEU A 49 2.43 1.64 4.40
C LEU A 49 3.85 2.19 4.54
N ILE A 50 3.94 3.45 4.97
CA ILE A 50 5.20 4.17 5.17
C ILE A 50 5.22 4.61 6.64
N PRO A 51 6.12 4.06 7.47
CA PRO A 51 6.34 4.56 8.81
C PRO A 51 6.80 6.03 8.76
N ASP A 52 6.24 6.87 9.61
CA ASP A 52 6.53 8.30 9.71
C ASP A 52 6.73 8.67 11.20
N PRO A 53 7.56 9.66 11.55
CA PRO A 53 7.75 10.07 12.95
C PRO A 53 6.45 10.42 13.70
N LEU A 54 5.40 10.87 12.97
CA LEU A 54 4.10 11.21 13.55
C LEU A 54 3.11 10.03 13.52
N GLY A 55 3.50 8.87 12.97
CA GLY A 55 2.68 7.67 12.93
C GLY A 55 2.88 6.86 11.65
N VAL A 56 1.80 6.62 10.92
CA VAL A 56 1.81 5.80 9.72
C VAL A 56 1.14 6.55 8.58
N ARG A 57 1.81 6.60 7.43
CA ARG A 57 1.25 7.14 6.19
C ARG A 57 0.96 6.02 5.20
N TYR A 58 -0.10 6.22 4.44
CA TYR A 58 -0.57 5.35 3.39
C TYR A 58 -0.34 6.02 2.04
N ARG A 59 0.58 5.45 1.25
CA ARG A 59 0.86 5.88 -0.11
C ARG A 59 -0.01 5.11 -1.09
N ALA A 60 -0.79 5.81 -1.88
CA ALA A 60 -1.59 5.25 -2.96
C ALA A 60 -0.85 5.36 -4.29
N GLU A 61 -0.65 4.22 -4.95
CA GLU A 61 0.00 4.13 -6.26
C GLU A 61 -0.97 3.47 -7.25
N ARG A 62 -1.36 4.17 -8.31
CA ARG A 62 -2.27 3.64 -9.33
C ARG A 62 -1.51 2.91 -10.42
N LEU A 63 -2.00 1.75 -10.83
CA LEU A 63 -1.49 1.06 -12.01
C LEU A 63 -1.94 1.77 -13.28
N HIS A 64 -0.99 2.32 -14.02
CA HIS A 64 -1.21 2.88 -15.35
C HIS A 64 -0.92 1.81 -16.40
N LEU A 65 -1.97 1.11 -16.83
CA LEU A 65 -1.87 -0.05 -17.72
C LEU A 65 -1.18 0.27 -19.06
N ALA A 66 -1.41 1.46 -19.64
CA ALA A 66 -0.85 1.82 -20.93
C ALA A 66 0.69 1.92 -20.93
N THR A 67 1.30 2.19 -19.77
CA THR A 67 2.77 2.31 -19.63
C THR A 67 3.35 1.26 -18.68
N ALA A 68 2.54 0.31 -18.22
CA ALA A 68 2.89 -0.68 -17.20
C ALA A 68 3.62 -0.07 -15.98
N SER A 69 3.26 1.15 -15.57
CA SER A 69 3.93 1.88 -14.50
C SER A 69 2.96 2.25 -13.38
N PHE A 70 3.52 2.51 -12.19
CA PHE A 70 2.75 2.98 -11.05
C PHE A 70 2.87 4.50 -10.93
N ARG A 71 1.74 5.19 -10.95
CA ARG A 71 1.67 6.64 -10.71
C ARG A 71 1.31 6.89 -9.26
N LEU A 72 2.11 7.68 -8.57
CA LEU A 72 1.78 8.19 -7.25
C LEU A 72 0.49 9.02 -7.34
N VAL A 73 -0.53 8.63 -6.57
CA VAL A 73 -1.77 9.40 -6.42
C VAL A 73 -1.65 10.37 -5.25
N GLY A 74 -1.05 9.92 -4.15
CA GLY A 74 -0.79 10.75 -2.98
C GLY A 74 -0.44 9.95 -1.73
N ASP A 75 -0.15 10.68 -0.66
CA ASP A 75 0.19 10.15 0.67
C ASP A 75 -0.82 10.63 1.72
N PHE A 76 -1.47 9.69 2.38
CA PHE A 76 -2.62 9.93 3.27
C PHE A 76 -2.32 9.44 4.68
N TRP A 77 -3.01 9.98 5.68
CA TRP A 77 -2.96 9.47 7.05
C TRP A 77 -3.99 8.35 7.31
N SER A 78 -4.99 8.24 6.43
CA SER A 78 -6.04 7.21 6.48
C SER A 78 -5.91 6.23 5.31
N ALA A 79 -6.06 4.94 5.60
CA ALA A 79 -6.10 3.90 4.57
C ALA A 79 -7.34 4.03 3.68
N ASP A 80 -8.48 4.44 4.27
CA ASP A 80 -9.73 4.66 3.53
C ASP A 80 -9.59 5.79 2.51
N ASP A 81 -8.94 6.90 2.87
CA ASP A 81 -8.73 8.04 1.95
C ASP A 81 -7.81 7.65 0.79
N ALA A 82 -6.73 6.93 1.08
CA ALA A 82 -5.82 6.41 0.07
C ALA A 82 -6.53 5.47 -0.92
N VAL A 83 -7.38 4.57 -0.42
CA VAL A 83 -8.17 3.65 -1.26
C VAL A 83 -9.25 4.40 -2.05
N ALA A 84 -9.92 5.37 -1.44
CA ALA A 84 -10.91 6.20 -2.13
C ALA A 84 -10.30 7.00 -3.30
N ALA A 85 -9.07 7.50 -3.14
CA ALA A 85 -8.34 8.18 -4.22
C ALA A 85 -8.02 7.25 -5.41
N LEU A 86 -7.79 5.95 -5.15
CA LEU A 86 -7.60 4.93 -6.20
C LEU A 86 -8.88 4.57 -6.94
N ARG A 87 -10.05 4.91 -6.41
CA ARG A 87 -11.35 4.69 -7.08
C ARG A 87 -11.73 5.83 -8.03
N ASN A 88 -11.43 7.08 -7.66
CA ASN A 88 -11.99 8.26 -8.30
C ASN A 88 -11.09 8.96 -9.34
N GLY A 89 -9.78 8.70 -9.35
CA GLY A 89 -8.90 9.12 -10.45
C GLY A 89 -9.09 8.29 -11.72
#